data_AF-A0A969PZG2-F1
#
_entry.id   AF-A0A969PZG2-F1
#
_cell.length_a   1.000
_cell.length_b   1.000
_cell.length_c   1.000
_cell.angle_alpha   90.00
_cell.angle_beta   90.00
_cell.angle_gamma   90.00
#
_symmetry.space_group_name_H-M   'P 1'
#
loop_
_entity.id
_entity.type
_entity.pdbx_description
1 polymer ?
#
loop_
_entity_poly.entity_id
_entity_poly.type
_entity_poly.pdbx_seq_one_letter_code
_entity_poly.pdbx_strand_id
1 'polypeptide(L)' 'MPPLFDLTVFVRETEAELRARLEERWRFYKLSPTEMAEKLEVNDMPNVRLVLNHSRKADMEMGGG' A
#
# COMPACT_ATOMS: atom_id res chain seq x y z
N MET A 1 -9.53 1.97 25.02
CA MET A 1 -9.43 0.53 24.69
C MET A 1 -7.96 0.14 24.85
N PRO A 2 -7.61 -0.93 25.59
CA PRO A 2 -6.22 -1.37 25.65
C PRO A 2 -5.73 -1.76 24.24
N PRO A 3 -4.42 -1.64 23.94
CA PRO A 3 -3.88 -2.11 22.66
C PRO A 3 -4.13 -3.62 22.52
N LEU A 4 -4.66 -4.04 21.36
CA LEU A 4 -4.95 -5.45 21.04
C LEU A 4 -3.74 -6.21 20.48
N PHE A 5 -2.65 -5.50 20.18
CA PHE A 5 -1.43 -6.04 19.60
C PHE A 5 -0.25 -5.68 20.50
N ASP A 6 0.63 -6.65 20.77
CA ASP A 6 1.83 -6.47 21.58
C ASP A 6 2.97 -5.75 20.83
N LEU A 7 2.97 -5.84 19.50
CA LEU A 7 3.98 -5.23 18.63
C LEU A 7 3.38 -4.90 17.26
N THR A 8 3.80 -3.77 16.69
CA THR A 8 3.43 -3.33 15.35
C THR A 8 4.66 -3.03 14.50
N VAL A 9 4.61 -3.45 13.23
CA VAL A 9 5.66 -3.17 12.25
C VAL A 9 5.04 -2.56 11.00
N PHE A 10 5.60 -1.44 10.54
CA PHE A 10 5.22 -0.81 9.29
C PHE A 10 6.26 -1.13 8.20
N VAL A 11 5.83 -1.76 7.11
CA VAL A 11 6.68 -1.99 5.94
C VAL A 11 6.53 -0.79 5.00
N ARG A 12 7.55 0.07 4.93
CA ARG A 12 7.54 1.33 4.20
C ARG A 12 8.30 1.22 2.88
N GLU A 13 7.71 1.81 1.84
CA GLU A 13 8.32 2.02 0.53
C GLU A 13 7.84 3.38 0.00
N THR A 14 8.44 3.87 -1.09
CA THR A 14 7.99 5.11 -1.75
C THR A 14 6.65 4.90 -2.48
N GLU A 15 5.82 5.95 -2.60
CA GLU A 15 4.56 5.88 -3.36
C GLU A 15 4.79 5.44 -4.82
N ALA A 16 5.93 5.86 -5.42
CA ALA A 16 6.31 5.48 -6.78
C ALA A 16 6.60 3.98 -6.89
N GLU A 17 7.34 3.41 -5.95
CA GLU A 17 7.65 1.97 -5.93
C GLU A 17 6.40 1.14 -5.68
N LEU A 18 5.55 1.57 -4.74
CA LEU A 18 4.26 0.91 -4.48
C LEU A 18 3.37 0.91 -5.72
N ARG A 19 3.26 2.05 -6.41
CA ARG A 19 2.53 2.16 -7.68
C ARG A 19 3.07 1.18 -8.73
N ALA A 20 4.39 1.14 -8.93
CA ALA A 20 5.02 0.26 -9.91
C ALA A 20 4.72 -1.23 -9.63
N ARG A 21 4.85 -1.66 -8.37
CA ARG A 21 4.56 -3.04 -7.94
C ARG A 21 3.08 -3.40 -8.09
N LEU A 22 2.17 -2.48 -7.75
CA LEU A 22 0.73 -2.68 -7.90
C LEU A 22 0.32 -2.79 -9.37
N GLU A 23 0.91 -1.96 -10.23
CA GLU A 23 0.68 -2.02 -11.67
C GLU A 23 1.20 -3.35 -12.26
N GLU A 24 2.39 -3.80 -11.85
CA GLU A 24 2.94 -5.10 -12.25
C GLU A 24 2.04 -6.25 -11.80
N ARG A 25 1.57 -6.21 -10.54
CA ARG A 25 0.62 -7.20 -10.00
C ARG A 25 -0.62 -7.32 -10.88
N TRP A 26 -1.23 -6.21 -11.28
CA TRP A 26 -2.45 -6.25 -12.08
C TRP A 26 -2.20 -6.62 -13.55
N ARG A 27 -1.05 -6.25 -14.12
CA ARG A 27 -0.61 -6.76 -15.43
C ARG A 27 -0.46 -8.29 -15.42
N PHE A 28 0.11 -8.84 -14.36
CA PHE A 28 0.25 -10.30 -14.20
C PHE A 28 -1.10 -11.03 -14.24
N TYR A 29 -2.15 -10.44 -13.65
CA TYR A 29 -3.51 -10.98 -13.69
C TYR A 29 -4.26 -10.75 -15.01
N LYS A 30 -3.62 -10.12 -16.02
CA LYS A 30 -4.20 -9.89 -17.35
C LYS A 30 -5.55 -9.15 -17.33
N LEU A 31 -5.72 -8.25 -16.37
CA LEU A 31 -6.90 -7.39 -16.30
C LEU A 31 -6.97 -6.47 -17.52
N SER A 32 -8.18 -6.11 -17.93
CA SER A 32 -8.37 -5.07 -18.95
C SER A 32 -7.83 -3.72 -18.46
N PRO A 33 -7.51 -2.78 -19.36
CA PRO A 33 -7.06 -1.45 -18.96
C PRO A 33 -8.03 -0.73 -18.01
N THR A 34 -9.35 -0.91 -18.21
CA THR A 34 -10.38 -0.31 -17.35
C THR A 34 -10.38 -0.94 -15.95
N GLU A 35 -10.28 -2.26 -15.85
CA GLU A 35 -10.21 -2.95 -14.55
C GLU A 35 -8.91 -2.63 -13.80
N MET A 36 -7.80 -2.50 -14.52
CA MET A 36 -6.53 -2.05 -13.95
C MET A 36 -6.65 -0.64 -13.39
N ALA A 37 -7.26 0.29 -14.13
CA ALA A 37 -7.47 1.67 -13.67
C ALA A 37 -8.35 1.74 -12.42
N GLU A 38 -9.43 0.93 -12.38
CA GLU A 38 -10.31 0.82 -11.21
C GLU A 38 -9.55 0.27 -9.99
N LYS A 39 -8.77 -0.80 -10.16
CA LYS A 39 -7.97 -1.37 -9.07
C LYS A 39 -6.87 -0.42 -8.60
N LEU A 40 -6.15 0.20 -9.51
CA LEU A 40 -4.99 1.03 -9.17
C LEU A 40 -5.41 2.41 -8.68
N GLU A 41 -6.14 3.19 -9.49
CA GLU A 41 -6.40 4.60 -9.18
C GLU A 41 -7.55 4.82 -8.21
N VAL A 42 -8.61 4.00 -8.29
CA VAL A 42 -9.80 4.18 -7.46
C VAL A 42 -9.67 3.46 -6.12
N ASN A 43 -8.99 2.32 -6.10
CA ASN A 43 -8.87 1.50 -4.89
C ASN A 43 -7.47 1.58 -4.24
N ASP A 44 -6.44 1.03 -4.89
CA ASP A 44 -5.14 0.82 -4.25
C ASP A 44 -4.43 2.13 -3.90
N MET A 45 -4.33 3.09 -4.83
CA MET A 45 -3.54 4.31 -4.61
C MET A 45 -4.13 5.25 -3.53
N PRO A 46 -5.47 5.44 -3.43
CA PRO A 46 -6.07 6.11 -2.28
C PRO A 46 -5.75 5.40 -0.96
N ASN A 47 -5.78 4.06 -0.93
CA ASN A 47 -5.43 3.28 0.25
C ASN A 47 -3.94 3.38 0.59
N VAL A 48 -3.04 3.39 -0.40
CA VAL A 48 -1.60 3.62 -0.23
C VAL A 48 -1.37 4.96 0.47
N ARG A 49 -1.96 6.04 -0.06
CA ARG A 49 -1.83 7.38 0.54
C ARG A 49 -2.41 7.42 1.95
N LEU A 50 -3.53 6.76 2.20
CA LEU A 50 -4.13 6.67 3.53
C LEU A 50 -3.16 5.99 4.52
N VAL A 51 -2.62 4.83 4.15
CA VAL A 51 -1.72 4.06 5.02
C VAL A 51 -0.40 4.80 5.24
N LEU A 52 0.19 5.40 4.20
CA LEU A 52 1.47 6.13 4.33
C LEU A 52 1.35 7.38 5.22
N ASN A 53 0.23 8.11 5.12
CA ASN A 53 0.08 9.43 5.74
C ASN A 53 -0.71 9.43 7.05
N HIS A 54 -1.57 8.44 7.27
CA HIS A 54 -2.52 8.43 8.40
C HIS A 54 -2.46 7.17 9.27
N SER A 55 -1.53 6.25 9.01
CA SER A 55 -1.27 5.16 9.95
C SER A 55 -0.76 5.68 11.29
N ARG A 56 -1.15 5.00 12.37
CA ARG A 56 -0.51 5.22 13.67
C ARG A 56 0.97 4.86 13.55
N LYS A 57 1.82 5.58 14.28
CA LYS A 57 3.25 5.25 14.35
C LYS A 57 3.42 3.81 14.86
N ALA A 58 4.12 2.98 14.08
CA ALA A 58 4.45 1.62 14.45
C ALA A 58 5.65 1.59 15.41
N ASP A 59 5.80 0.48 16.14
CA ASP A 59 6.94 0.26 17.03
C ASP A 59 8.24 0.08 16.23
N MET A 60 8.14 -0.47 15.02
CA MET A 60 9.25 -0.67 14.09
C MET A 60 8.86 -0.27 12.66
N GLU A 61 9.79 0.29 11.90
CA GLU A 61 9.65 0.47 10.46
C GLU A 61 10.72 -0.33 9.72
N MET A 62 10.34 -0.98 8.61
CA MET A 62 11.24 -1.75 7.74
C MET A 62 11.01 -1.37 6.28
N GLY A 63 12.07 -1.37 5.46
CA GLY A 63 12.01 -1.06 4.02
C GLY A 63 12.94 0.10 3.63
N GLY A 64 12.95 0.46 2.35
CA GLY A 64 13.84 1.48 1.78
C GLY A 64 13.06 2.71 1.33
N GLY A 65 13.07 3.76 2.15
CA GLY A 65 12.77 5.12 1.71
C GLY A 65 14.01 5.78 1.10
#